data_AF-A0A9Q9C3D9-F1
#
_entry.id   AF-A0A9Q9C3D9-F1
#
_cell.length_a   1.000
_cell.length_b   1.000
_cell.length_c   1.000
_cell.angle_alpha   90.00
_cell.angle_beta   90.00
_cell.angle_gamma   90.00
#
_symmetry.space_group_name_H-M   'P 1'
#
loop_
_entity.id
_entity.type
_entity.pdbx_description
1 polymer ?
#
loop_
_entity_poly.entity_id
_entity_poly.type
_entity_poly.pdbx_seq_one_letter_code
_entity_poly.pdbx_strand_id
1 'polypeptide(L)'
;MLDDNEVLDTHKIVCRPFRETGYCGYGDSCKYSHDRSVEYTESSVVSNAGLLCGICKKPYEEKVVTECGHSFCSLCAIRRYQGGDECGVCGKPVYGKFWVS
;
A
#
# COMPACT_ATOMS: atom_id res chain seq x y z
N MET A 1 10.31 20.22 -22.17
CA MET A 1 8.93 19.94 -22.65
C MET A 1 8.67 18.52 -22.17
N LEU A 2 8.11 18.42 -20.97
CA LEU A 2 7.80 17.16 -20.32
C LEU A 2 6.28 17.15 -20.23
N ASP A 3 5.68 16.28 -21.01
CA ASP A 3 4.25 16.06 -21.08
C ASP A 3 3.92 14.91 -20.11
N ASP A 4 3.83 15.22 -18.83
CA ASP A 4 3.44 14.29 -17.77
C ASP A 4 1.92 14.05 -17.82
N ASN A 5 1.50 13.16 -18.71
CA ASN A 5 0.20 12.49 -18.65
C ASN A 5 0.41 10.97 -18.69
N GLU A 6 1.16 10.44 -17.72
CA GLU A 6 1.18 9.00 -17.43
C GLU A 6 -0.12 8.62 -16.74
N VAL A 7 -1.13 8.33 -17.57
CA VAL A 7 -2.29 7.57 -17.17
C VAL A 7 -1.79 6.19 -16.75
N LEU A 8 -1.79 5.92 -15.45
CA LEU A 8 -1.58 4.59 -14.88
C LEU A 8 -2.72 3.66 -15.33
N ASP A 9 -2.65 3.14 -16.56
CA ASP A 9 -3.50 2.04 -17.03
C ASP A 9 -2.78 0.71 -16.77
N THR A 10 -2.68 0.34 -15.49
CA THR A 10 -2.04 -0.90 -15.04
C THR A 10 -2.94 -2.12 -15.19
N HIS A 11 -3.78 -2.19 -16.22
CA HIS A 11 -4.59 -3.38 -16.49
C HIS A 11 -4.23 -4.02 -17.83
N LYS A 12 -2.97 -4.48 -17.93
CA LYS A 12 -2.51 -5.35 -19.02
C LYS A 12 -3.27 -6.67 -18.99
N ILE A 13 -4.33 -6.79 -19.78
CA ILE A 13 -5.19 -7.99 -19.82
C ILE A 13 -4.41 -9.14 -20.48
N VAL A 14 -4.10 -10.18 -19.69
CA VAL A 14 -3.35 -11.36 -20.14
C VAL A 14 -4.24 -12.28 -20.98
N CYS A 15 -3.66 -12.83 -22.05
CA CYS A 15 -4.35 -13.78 -22.92
C CYS A 15 -4.56 -15.12 -22.19
N ARG A 16 -5.81 -15.46 -21.88
CA ARG A 16 -6.17 -16.73 -21.21
C ARG A 16 -5.69 -17.99 -21.98
N PRO A 17 -6.01 -18.18 -23.27
CA PRO A 17 -5.60 -19.40 -23.98
C PRO A 17 -4.07 -19.53 -24.05
N PHE A 18 -3.36 -18.41 -24.26
CA PHE A 18 -1.90 -18.42 -24.25
C PHE A 18 -1.31 -18.72 -22.87
N ARG A 19 -1.90 -18.18 -21.79
CA ARG A 19 -1.45 -18.45 -20.41
C ARG A 19 -1.66 -19.92 -20.02
N GLU A 20 -2.82 -20.49 -20.34
CA GLU A 20 -3.20 -21.84 -19.89
C GLU A 20 -2.56 -22.94 -20.73
N THR A 21 -2.53 -22.75 -22.06
CA THR A 21 -2.08 -23.80 -22.99
C THR A 21 -0.71 -23.51 -23.58
N GLY A 22 -0.22 -22.27 -23.45
CA GLY A 22 0.97 -21.81 -24.13
C GLY A 22 0.78 -21.47 -25.60
N TYR A 23 -0.44 -21.59 -26.12
CA TYR A 23 -0.77 -21.42 -27.52
C TYR A 23 -2.00 -20.51 -27.66
N CYS A 24 -1.96 -19.62 -28.64
CA CYS A 24 -3.07 -18.75 -28.99
C CYS A 24 -3.24 -18.76 -30.50
N GLY A 25 -4.43 -19.14 -30.97
CA GLY A 25 -4.73 -19.20 -32.41
C GLY A 25 -4.69 -17.85 -33.12
N TYR A 26 -4.67 -16.74 -32.37
CA TYR A 26 -4.49 -15.39 -32.92
C TYR A 26 -3.03 -15.01 -33.16
N GLY A 27 -2.06 -15.84 -32.72
CA GLY A 27 -0.63 -15.58 -32.86
C GLY A 27 -0.21 -14.22 -32.31
N ASP A 28 0.71 -13.55 -33.00
CA ASP A 28 1.21 -12.21 -32.64
C ASP A 28 0.18 -11.08 -32.87
N SER A 29 -0.95 -11.38 -33.51
CA SER A 29 -2.06 -10.43 -33.67
C SER A 29 -3.04 -10.44 -32.50
N CYS A 30 -2.72 -11.14 -31.40
CA CYS A 30 -3.58 -11.20 -30.25
C CYS A 30 -3.66 -9.83 -29.55
N LYS A 31 -4.88 -9.35 -29.32
CA LYS A 31 -5.15 -8.11 -28.56
C LYS A 31 -4.81 -8.19 -27.06
N TYR A 32 -4.30 -9.32 -26.59
CA TYR A 32 -4.03 -9.61 -25.18
C TYR A 32 -2.56 -10.00 -24.98
N SER A 33 -2.02 -9.78 -23.78
CA SER A 33 -0.60 -10.02 -23.52
C SER A 33 -0.24 -11.50 -23.51
N HIS A 34 0.76 -11.87 -24.33
CA HIS A 34 1.41 -13.19 -24.39
C HIS A 34 2.71 -13.22 -23.55
N ASP A 35 2.72 -12.48 -22.44
CA ASP A 35 3.88 -12.44 -21.54
C ASP A 35 3.82 -13.62 -20.57
N ARG A 36 4.75 -14.56 -20.71
CA ARG A 36 4.92 -15.72 -19.81
C ARG A 36 5.75 -15.40 -18.56
N SER A 37 6.32 -14.20 -18.50
CA SER A 37 7.21 -13.72 -17.45
C SER A 37 6.47 -12.78 -16.51
N VAL A 38 5.25 -13.18 -16.11
CA VAL A 38 4.75 -12.73 -14.82
C VAL A 38 5.25 -13.75 -13.81
N GLU A 39 6.52 -13.62 -13.44
CA GLU A 39 6.93 -13.99 -12.09
C GLU A 39 6.03 -13.16 -11.18
N TYR A 40 4.89 -13.72 -10.76
CA TYR A 40 4.27 -13.27 -9.53
C TYR A 40 5.30 -13.61 -8.47
N THR A 41 6.24 -12.70 -8.23
CA THR A 41 6.91 -12.69 -6.95
C THR A 41 5.80 -12.45 -5.96
N GLU A 42 5.31 -13.52 -5.34
CA GLU A 42 4.58 -13.50 -4.09
C GLU A 42 5.54 -12.99 -3.00
N SER A 43 5.96 -11.74 -3.15
CA SER A 43 6.78 -10.98 -2.21
C SER A 43 6.72 -9.49 -2.57
N SER A 44 6.07 -8.74 -1.69
CA SER A 44 6.48 -7.39 -1.28
C SER A 44 5.81 -6.13 -1.86
N VAL A 45 4.70 -6.24 -2.60
CA VAL A 45 3.76 -5.09 -2.73
C VAL A 45 2.34 -5.42 -2.24
N VAL A 46 2.24 -6.19 -1.16
CA VAL A 46 1.27 -5.76 -0.15
C VAL A 46 1.88 -4.47 0.40
N SER A 47 1.36 -3.32 -0.01
CA SER A 47 1.76 -2.03 0.54
C SER A 47 1.40 -2.03 2.03
N ASN A 48 2.28 -2.60 2.85
CA ASN A 48 2.26 -2.58 4.31
C ASN A 48 2.25 -1.14 4.84
N ALA A 49 2.36 -0.12 3.98
CA ALA A 49 2.10 1.27 4.27
C ALA A 49 0.81 1.52 5.10
N GLY A 50 -0.24 0.70 4.95
CA GLY A 50 -1.47 0.77 5.77
C GLY A 50 -1.46 -0.02 7.07
N LEU A 51 -0.46 -0.88 7.29
CA LEU A 51 -0.36 -1.83 8.41
C LEU A 51 0.78 -1.50 9.37
N LEU A 52 1.56 -0.45 9.11
CA LEU A 52 2.75 -0.08 9.87
C LEU A 52 2.55 1.21 10.66
N CYS A 53 3.02 1.21 11.90
CA CYS A 53 2.99 2.37 12.78
C CYS A 53 3.74 3.57 12.21
N GLY A 54 3.07 4.73 12.19
CA GLY A 54 3.65 5.99 11.73
C GLY A 54 4.89 6.44 12.49
N ILE A 55 5.08 5.96 13.74
CA ILE A 55 6.23 6.26 14.60
C ILE A 55 7.33 5.19 14.48
N CYS A 56 7.03 3.92 14.78
CA CYS A 56 8.07 2.87 14.84
C CYS A 56 8.28 2.08 13.54
N LYS A 57 7.46 2.33 12.51
CA LYS A 57 7.52 1.68 11.18
C LYS A 57 7.42 0.14 11.23
N LYS A 58 6.85 -0.41 12.31
CA LYS A 58 6.59 -1.83 12.53
C LYS A 58 5.08 -2.12 12.46
N PRO A 59 4.65 -3.37 12.26
CA PRO A 59 3.25 -3.72 12.36
C PRO A 59 2.66 -3.32 13.71
N TYR A 60 1.38 -2.93 13.70
CA TYR A 60 0.68 -2.55 14.92
C TYR A 60 0.51 -3.74 15.86
N GLU A 61 0.90 -3.58 17.12
CA GLU A 61 0.56 -4.55 18.18
C GLU A 61 -0.85 -4.25 18.69
N GLU A 62 -1.09 -3.02 19.14
CA GLU A 62 -2.43 -2.49 19.41
C GLU A 62 -2.59 -1.17 18.66
N LYS A 63 -3.45 -1.18 17.63
CA LYS A 63 -3.66 -0.03 16.75
C LYS A 63 -4.53 1.00 17.45
N VAL A 64 -4.00 2.22 17.58
CA VAL A 64 -4.78 3.38 17.99
C VAL A 64 -4.82 4.41 16.87
N VAL A 65 -5.98 5.01 16.67
CA VAL A 65 -6.23 6.05 15.67
C VAL A 65 -6.38 7.38 16.39
N THR A 66 -5.87 8.45 15.76
CA THR A 66 -5.99 9.83 16.24
C THR A 66 -7.05 10.59 15.44
N GLU A 67 -7.49 11.77 15.90
CA GLU A 67 -8.48 12.60 15.17
C GLU A 67 -8.02 12.96 13.75
N CYS A 68 -6.70 13.04 13.54
CA CYS A 68 -6.14 13.31 12.22
C CYS A 68 -6.11 12.10 11.27
N GLY A 69 -6.60 10.93 11.71
CA GLY A 69 -6.65 9.69 10.92
C GLY A 69 -5.36 8.86 10.92
N HIS A 70 -4.29 9.35 11.55
CA HIS A 70 -3.03 8.59 11.63
C HIS A 70 -3.10 7.52 12.71
N SER A 71 -2.57 6.35 12.36
CA SER A 71 -2.58 5.16 13.18
C SER A 71 -1.18 4.86 13.77
N PHE A 72 -1.15 4.51 15.05
CA PHE A 72 0.06 4.24 15.84
C PHE A 72 -0.13 3.00 16.70
N CYS A 73 0.97 2.46 17.26
CA CYS A 73 0.85 1.51 18.37
C CYS A 73 0.43 2.26 19.65
N SER A 74 -0.37 1.62 20.50
CA SER A 74 -0.80 2.14 21.82
C SER A 74 0.38 2.74 22.60
N LEU A 75 1.46 1.97 22.76
CA LEU A 75 2.67 2.39 23.45
C LEU A 75 3.42 3.52 22.74
N CYS A 76 3.44 3.52 21.40
CA CYS A 76 4.08 4.60 20.63
C CYS A 76 3.33 5.92 20.79
N ALA A 77 2.00 5.88 20.79
CA ALA A 77 1.15 7.06 21.00
C ALA A 77 1.36 7.65 22.41
N ILE A 78 1.34 6.80 23.46
CA ILE A 78 1.53 7.25 24.85
C ILE A 78 2.93 7.84 25.06
N ARG A 79 3.98 7.15 24.60
CA ARG A 79 5.36 7.63 24.73
C ARG A 79 5.59 8.95 24.01
N ARG A 80 4.97 9.14 22.84
CA ARG A 80 5.04 10.41 22.10
C ARG A 80 4.32 11.52 22.87
N TYR A 81 3.12 11.24 23.38
CA TYR A 81 2.29 12.19 24.13
C TYR A 81 3.00 12.73 25.38
N GLN A 82 3.79 11.91 26.06
CA GLN A 82 4.61 12.33 27.21
C GLN A 82 5.63 13.43 26.86
N GLY A 83 6.06 13.54 25.60
CA GLY A 83 7.00 14.55 25.11
C GLY A 83 6.37 15.67 24.29
N GLY A 84 5.04 15.66 24.10
CA GLY A 84 4.31 16.66 23.31
C GLY A 84 2.99 16.11 22.77
N ASP A 85 1.95 16.94 22.71
CA ASP A 85 0.59 16.54 22.35
C ASP A 85 0.34 16.51 20.83
N GLU A 86 1.39 16.34 20.02
CA GLU A 86 1.36 16.44 18.57
C GLU A 86 1.38 15.06 17.87
N CYS A 87 0.68 14.96 16.74
CA CYS A 87 0.69 13.77 15.89
C CYS A 87 2.10 13.52 15.32
N GLY A 88 2.64 12.32 15.50
CA GLY A 88 3.96 11.93 14.99
C GLY A 88 4.09 11.85 13.47
N VAL A 89 3.02 12.07 12.70
CA VAL A 89 3.05 12.07 11.22
C VAL A 89 2.77 13.47 10.66
N CYS A 90 1.70 14.14 11.11
CA CYS A 90 1.28 15.41 10.54
C CYS A 90 1.42 16.63 11.47
N GLY A 91 1.89 16.45 12.70
CA GLY A 91 2.10 17.54 13.67
C GLY A 91 0.84 18.17 14.25
N LYS A 92 -0.37 17.71 13.87
CA LYS A 92 -1.61 18.25 14.46
C LYS A 92 -1.74 17.86 15.93
N PRO A 93 -2.29 18.74 16.80
CA PRO A 93 -2.53 18.39 18.20
C PRO A 93 -3.53 17.24 18.28
N VAL A 94 -3.20 16.21 19.06
CA VAL A 94 -4.04 15.02 19.28
C VAL A 94 -4.85 15.11 20.58
N TYR A 95 -4.62 16.15 21.40
CA TYR A 95 -5.35 16.43 22.65
C TYR A 95 -5.48 15.23 23.59
N GLY A 96 -4.54 14.27 23.52
CA GLY A 96 -4.56 13.03 24.30
C GLY A 96 -5.68 12.04 23.94
N LYS A 97 -6.37 12.23 22.81
CA LYS A 97 -7.47 11.36 22.38
C LYS A 97 -6.99 10.31 21.38
N PHE A 98 -7.09 9.05 21.78
CA PHE A 98 -6.72 7.90 20.98
C PHE A 98 -7.85 6.87 21.03
N TRP A 99 -8.32 6.40 19.88
CA TRP A 99 -9.37 5.37 19.78
C TRP A 99 -8.75 4.04 19.35
N VAL A 100 -9.13 2.95 20.00
CA VAL A 100 -8.76 1.60 19.57
C VAL A 100 -9.61 1.23 18.35
N SER A 101 -8.99 0.71 17.30
CA SER A 101 -9.61 0.34 16.02
C SER A 101 -9.27 -1.08 15.61
#